data_AF-A0A519CXV7-F1
#
_entry.id   AF-A0A519CXV7-F1
#
_cell.length_a   1.000
_cell.length_b   1.000
_cell.length_c   1.000
_cell.angle_alpha   90.00
_cell.angle_beta   90.00
_cell.angle_gamma   90.00
#
_symmetry.space_group_name_H-M   'P 1'
#
loop_
_entity.id
_entity.type
_entity.pdbx_description
1 polymer ?
#
loop_
_entity_poly.entity_id
_entity_poly.type
_entity_poly.pdbx_seq_one_letter_code
_entity_poly.pdbx_strand_id
1 'polypeptide(L)' 'MLKEKINTNNQVSIIIPTYNESKNIIKILHSIGEILPKNVSTQTIVVDDNSPDGTGKIVEDYLKNVKKIA' A
#
# COMPACT_ATOMS: atom_id res chain seq x y z
N MET A 1 13.77 -16.58 -35.43
CA MET A 1 12.52 -16.05 -34.84
C MET A 1 12.81 -15.68 -33.39
N LEU A 2 13.20 -14.42 -33.16
CA LEU A 2 13.43 -13.90 -31.82
C LEU A 2 12.06 -13.76 -31.16
N LYS A 3 11.79 -14.55 -30.11
CA LYS A 3 10.65 -14.25 -29.24
C LYS A 3 11.00 -12.94 -28.55
N GLU A 4 10.36 -11.85 -28.92
CA GLU A 4 10.37 -10.65 -28.09
C GLU A 4 9.94 -11.08 -26.68
N LYS A 5 10.81 -10.86 -25.68
CA LYS A 5 10.40 -10.92 -24.28
C LYS A 5 9.30 -9.89 -24.14
N ILE A 6 8.04 -10.31 -24.08
CA ILE A 6 6.95 -9.43 -23.65
C ILE A 6 7.31 -9.03 -22.22
N ASN A 7 7.79 -7.80 -22.06
CA ASN A 7 8.10 -7.24 -20.76
C ASN A 7 6.77 -6.83 -20.15
N THR A 8 6.04 -7.79 -19.59
CA THR A 8 4.81 -7.54 -18.84
C THR A 8 5.18 -6.95 -17.49
N ASN A 9 5.62 -5.69 -17.47
CA ASN A 9 5.71 -4.91 -16.24
C ASN A 9 4.29 -4.59 -15.77
N ASN A 10 3.60 -5.60 -15.26
CA ASN A 10 2.29 -5.43 -14.67
C ASN A 10 2.43 -4.53 -13.45
N GLN A 11 1.73 -3.40 -13.49
CA GLN A 11 1.64 -2.44 -12.41
C GLN A 11 0.24 -2.49 -11.81
N VAL A 12 0.17 -2.54 -10.49
CA VAL A 12 -1.10 -2.53 -9.76
C VAL A 12 -1.08 -1.39 -8.76
N SER A 13 -2.13 -0.58 -8.79
CA SER A 13 -2.39 0.44 -7.77
C SER A 13 -3.56 0.00 -6.90
N ILE A 14 -3.34 -0.05 -5.59
CA ILE A 14 -4.35 -0.38 -4.60
C ILE A 14 -4.75 0.91 -3.91
N ILE A 15 -6.00 1.31 -4.04
CA ILE A 15 -6.53 2.55 -3.46
C ILE A 15 -7.46 2.16 -2.31
N ILE A 16 -7.20 2.68 -1.12
CA ILE A 16 -7.94 2.37 0.09
C ILE A 16 -8.54 3.66 0.64
N PRO A 17 -9.82 3.95 0.36
CA PRO A 17 -10.52 5.00 1.09
C PRO A 17 -10.71 4.57 2.54
N THR A 18 -10.50 5.49 3.48
CA THR A 18 -10.61 5.20 4.92
C THR A 18 -11.43 6.27 5.64
N TYR A 19 -12.30 5.84 6.55
CA TYR A 19 -12.97 6.69 7.53
C TYR A 19 -13.12 5.90 8.84
N ASN A 20 -12.56 6.41 9.94
CA ASN A 20 -12.57 5.73 11.26
C ASN A 20 -11.93 4.33 11.28
N GLU A 21 -10.78 4.17 10.61
CA GLU A 21 -10.07 2.89 10.47
C GLU A 21 -8.77 2.80 11.28
N SER A 22 -8.59 3.66 12.30
CA SER A 22 -7.38 3.72 13.16
C SER A 22 -6.96 2.35 13.71
N LYS A 23 -7.92 1.47 14.00
CA LYS A 23 -7.69 0.14 14.58
C LYS A 23 -7.32 -0.92 13.55
N ASN A 24 -7.57 -0.67 12.27
CA ASN A 24 -7.49 -1.68 11.21
C ASN A 24 -6.45 -1.33 10.13
N ILE A 25 -6.22 -0.05 9.85
CA ILE A 25 -5.45 0.39 8.68
C ILE A 25 -4.04 -0.22 8.61
N ILE A 26 -3.35 -0.36 9.75
CA ILE A 26 -2.02 -0.98 9.78
C ILE A 26 -2.06 -2.47 9.44
N LYS A 27 -3.08 -3.20 9.92
CA LYS A 27 -3.25 -4.62 9.61
C LYS A 27 -3.51 -4.81 8.12
N ILE A 28 -4.34 -3.96 7.54
CA ILE A 28 -4.64 -3.98 6.10
C ILE A 28 -3.36 -3.75 5.28
N LEU A 29 -2.58 -2.71 5.61
CA LEU A 29 -1.32 -2.41 4.93
C LEU A 29 -0.31 -3.57 5.05
N HIS A 30 -0.22 -4.20 6.22
CA HIS A 30 0.63 -5.38 6.41
C HIS A 30 0.19 -6.55 5.54
N SER A 31 -1.10 -6.90 5.58
CA SER A 31 -1.65 -8.00 4.79
C SER A 31 -1.44 -7.79 3.29
N ILE A 32 -1.60 -6.55 2.80
CA ILE A 32 -1.29 -6.22 1.40
C ILE A 32 0.19 -6.48 1.11
N GLY A 33 1.11 -6.00 1.95
CA GLY A 33 2.54 -6.23 1.76
C GLY A 33 2.94 -7.71 1.76
N GLU A 34 2.26 -8.56 2.52
CA GLU A 34 2.55 -9.99 2.63
C GLU A 34 2.05 -10.82 1.45
N ILE A 35 0.89 -10.47 0.88
CA ILE A 35 0.22 -11.31 -0.14
C ILE A 35 0.61 -10.95 -1.58
N LEU A 36 1.22 -9.79 -1.80
CA LEU A 36 1.45 -9.30 -3.16
C LEU A 36 2.56 -10.06 -3.90
N PRO A 37 2.36 -10.40 -5.20
CA PRO A 37 3.39 -11.07 -5.98
C PRO A 37 4.64 -10.20 -6.15
N LYS A 38 5.83 -10.75 -5.89
CA LYS A 38 7.11 -10.03 -6.01
C LYS A 38 7.45 -9.61 -7.44
N ASN A 39 6.84 -10.25 -8.44
CA ASN A 39 7.04 -9.96 -9.87
C ASN A 39 6.06 -8.90 -10.42
N VAL A 40 5.22 -8.30 -9.56
CA VAL A 40 4.30 -7.23 -9.92
C VAL A 40 4.75 -5.96 -9.20
N SER A 41 4.91 -4.88 -9.95
CA SER A 41 5.20 -3.58 -9.34
C SER A 41 3.89 -3.04 -8.73
N THR A 42 3.89 -2.80 -7.43
CA THR A 42 2.68 -2.46 -6.68
C THR A 42 2.86 -1.16 -5.94
N GLN A 43 1.77 -0.39 -5.83
CA GLN A 43 1.69 0.76 -4.96
C GLN A 43 0.37 0.72 -4.19
N THR A 44 0.40 1.18 -2.94
CA THR A 44 -0.80 1.33 -2.12
C THR A 44 -0.97 2.81 -1.77
N ILE A 45 -2.16 3.34 -2.02
CA ILE A 45 -2.54 4.73 -1.77
C ILE A 45 -3.67 4.70 -0.75
N VAL A 46 -3.42 5.28 0.42
CA VAL A 46 -4.45 5.48 1.44
C VAL A 46 -5.07 6.86 1.24
N VAL A 47 -6.39 6.91 1.15
CA VAL A 47 -7.16 8.15 0.99
C VAL A 47 -8.00 8.34 2.24
N ASP A 48 -7.56 9.22 3.13
CA ASP A 48 -8.27 9.50 4.39
C ASP A 48 -9.40 10.51 4.16
N ASP A 49 -10.64 10.10 4.42
CA ASP A 49 -11.85 10.94 4.32
C ASP A 49 -12.08 11.72 5.62
N ASN A 50 -11.08 12.51 6.01
CA ASN A 50 -11.09 13.36 7.21
C ASN A 50 -11.46 12.59 8.49
N SER A 51 -10.80 11.45 8.74
CA SER A 51 -11.11 10.61 9.91
C SER A 51 -10.82 11.36 11.23
N PRO A 52 -11.80 11.50 12.14
CA PRO A 52 -11.60 12.13 13.43
C PRO A 52 -10.82 11.27 14.43
N ASP A 53 -10.71 9.96 14.18
CA ASP A 53 -10.07 9.00 15.08
C ASP A 53 -8.54 8.93 14.96
N GLY A 54 -7.94 9.75 14.10
CA GLY A 54 -6.49 9.77 13.87
C GLY A 54 -5.99 8.74 12.86
N THR A 55 -6.86 8.13 12.04
CA THR A 55 -6.47 7.19 10.97
C THR A 55 -5.32 7.73 10.11
N GLY A 56 -5.43 8.94 9.56
CA GLY A 56 -4.38 9.54 8.74
C GLY A 56 -3.04 9.70 9.48
N LYS A 57 -3.08 10.11 10.75
CA LYS A 57 -1.88 10.28 11.59
C LYS A 57 -1.16 8.95 11.82
N ILE A 58 -1.90 7.88 12.07
CA ILE A 58 -1.36 6.53 12.25
C ILE A 58 -0.65 6.07 10.97
N VAL A 59 -1.23 6.34 9.80
CA VAL A 59 -0.62 6.01 8.50
C VAL A 59 0.68 6.80 8.26
N GLU A 60 0.68 8.11 8.54
CA GLU A 60 1.89 8.94 8.41
C GLU A 60 3.04 8.41 9.28
N ASP A 61 2.75 8.06 10.53
CA ASP A 61 3.77 7.59 11.47
C ASP A 61 4.27 6.18 11.09
N TYR A 62 3.39 5.32 10.57
CA TYR A 62 3.77 4.05 9.96
C TYR A 62 4.75 4.25 8.79
N LEU A 63 4.46 5.15 7.85
CA LEU A 63 5.32 5.42 6.69
C LEU A 63 6.71 5.95 7.08
N LYS A 64 6.81 6.76 8.15
CA LYS A 64 8.10 7.24 8.68
C LYS A 64 8.96 6.08 9.21
N ASN A 65 8.34 5.06 9.81
CA ASN A 65 9.07 3.89 10.30
C ASN A 65 9.54 3.00 9.15
N VAL A 66 8.73 2.80 8.11
CA VAL A 66 9.12 2.01 6.93
C VAL A 66 10.33 2.65 6.22
N LYS A 67 10.33 3.98 6.04
CA LYS A 67 11.44 4.69 5.37
C LYS A 67 12.76 4.68 6.15
N LYS A 68 12.74 4.42 7.46
CA LYS A 68 13.98 4.31 8.26
C LYS A 68 14.67 2.95 8.12
N ILE A 69 13.95 1.95 7.63
CA ILE A 69 14.41 0.56 7.52
C ILE A 69 14.88 0.25 6.08
N ALA A 70 14.49 1.08 5.11
CA ALA A 70 14.84 0.96 3.70
C ALA A 70 16.13 1.72 3.33
#